data_AF-A0A7S1I818-F1
#
_entry.id   AF-A0A7S1I818-F1
#
_cell.length_a   1.000
_cell.length_b   1.000
_cell.length_c   1.000
_cell.angle_alpha   90.00
_cell.angle_beta   90.00
_cell.angle_gamma   90.00
#
_symmetry.space_group_name_H-M   'P 1'
#
loop_
_entity.id
_entity.type
_entity.pdbx_description
1 polymer ?
#
loop_
_entity_poly.entity_id
_entity_poly.type
_entity_poly.pdbx_seq_one_letter_code
_entity_poly.pdbx_strand_id
1 'polypeptide(L)'
;VCIVVKDPEGDGQEGREEQEFHVFPTLLERSSPVFASMLKGGWQESGERRVVVEGLCSPYDFKVFMDLLLLTYVSAFDLPATVNADIIRSALPIAVHYQVDRVKKFILSHVRQVGGRYSGGSAKDRSKALEVLYVVAATEASLPEAEVPDWSNQIYAAINRAIFCVSECVPPVGGFLVPSSAASPFASSSAASPFASSSAASPFASSSAASPF
;
A
#
# COMPACT_ATOMS: atom_id res chain seq x y z
N VAL A 1 -7.59 10.97 27.08
CA VAL A 1 -8.57 10.03 26.47
C VAL A 1 -8.00 8.64 26.65
N CYS A 2 -8.83 7.68 27.04
CA CYS A 2 -8.47 6.26 27.04
C CYS A 2 -8.89 5.66 25.70
N ILE A 3 -7.94 5.11 24.95
CA ILE A 3 -8.23 4.36 23.73
C ILE A 3 -8.09 2.89 24.07
N VAL A 4 -9.12 2.11 23.78
CA VAL A 4 -9.11 0.66 24.00
C VAL A 4 -9.09 -0.02 22.66
N VAL A 5 -8.03 -0.80 22.42
CA VAL A 5 -7.84 -1.55 21.18
C VAL A 5 -8.19 -3.00 21.45
N LYS A 6 -9.05 -3.56 20.60
CA LYS A 6 -9.44 -4.97 20.67
C LYS A 6 -8.85 -5.72 19.49
N ASP A 7 -8.24 -6.87 19.78
CA ASP A 7 -7.68 -7.72 18.74
C ASP A 7 -8.72 -8.21 17.72
N PRO A 8 -8.39 -8.19 16.42
CA PRO A 8 -9.30 -8.61 15.35
C PRO A 8 -9.53 -10.13 15.32
N GLU A 9 -8.56 -10.94 15.73
CA GLU A 9 -8.56 -12.41 15.54
C GLU A 9 -9.05 -13.22 16.77
N GLY A 10 -9.75 -12.55 17.69
CA GLY A 10 -10.30 -13.19 18.88
C GLY A 10 -11.56 -14.01 18.60
N ASP A 11 -11.40 -15.15 17.93
CA ASP A 11 -12.43 -16.16 17.68
C ASP A 11 -12.78 -16.91 18.98
N GLY A 12 -13.59 -16.28 19.83
CA GLY A 12 -14.44 -16.99 20.79
C GLY A 12 -13.80 -17.60 22.03
N GLN A 13 -12.52 -17.35 22.34
CA GLN A 13 -11.98 -17.66 23.67
C GLN A 13 -12.11 -16.45 24.62
N GLU A 14 -12.77 -16.68 25.75
CA GLU A 14 -12.88 -15.74 26.89
C GLU A 14 -11.48 -15.33 27.35
N GLY A 15 -11.00 -14.21 26.82
CA GLY A 15 -9.68 -13.69 27.10
C GLY A 15 -9.17 -12.73 26.02
N ARG A 16 -10.05 -11.87 25.47
CA ARG A 16 -9.59 -10.81 24.55
C ARG A 16 -8.61 -9.92 25.30
N GLU A 17 -7.38 -9.81 24.80
CA GLU A 17 -6.40 -8.85 25.29
C GLU A 17 -6.87 -7.45 24.87
N GLU A 18 -7.72 -6.84 25.69
CA GLU A 18 -8.02 -5.43 25.59
C GLU A 18 -6.84 -4.64 26.13
N GLN A 19 -6.19 -3.86 25.27
CA GLN A 19 -5.12 -2.97 25.72
C GLN A 19 -5.61 -1.53 25.75
N GLU A 20 -5.37 -0.88 26.90
CA GLU A 20 -5.73 0.51 27.13
C GLU A 20 -4.53 1.43 26.91
N PHE A 21 -4.74 2.48 26.12
CA PHE A 21 -3.77 3.51 25.80
C PHE A 21 -4.26 4.86 26.29
N HIS A 22 -3.53 5.46 27.24
CA HIS A 22 -3.81 6.80 27.73
C HIS A 22 -3.07 7.83 26.87
N VAL A 23 -3.84 8.62 26.12
CA VAL A 23 -3.28 9.60 25.16
C VAL A 23 -3.86 10.99 25.43
N PHE A 24 -3.07 12.02 25.12
CA PHE A 24 -3.53 13.41 25.16
C PHE A 24 -4.56 13.65 24.04
N PRO A 25 -5.79 14.10 24.36
CA PRO A 25 -6.82 14.31 23.34
C PRO A 25 -6.40 15.38 22.33
N THR A 26 -5.69 16.42 22.79
CA THR A 26 -5.17 17.50 21.94
C THR A 26 -4.20 17.01 20.86
N LEU A 27 -3.45 15.94 21.11
CA LEU A 27 -2.57 15.33 20.12
C LEU A 27 -3.38 14.69 19.00
N LEU A 28 -4.40 13.91 19.35
CA LEU A 28 -5.25 13.19 18.40
C LEU A 28 -6.12 14.14 17.58
N GLU A 29 -6.76 15.12 18.24
CA GLU A 29 -7.59 16.12 17.58
C GLU A 29 -6.83 16.97 16.56
N ARG A 30 -5.54 17.24 16.81
CA ARG A 30 -4.70 18.02 15.89
C ARG A 30 -4.07 17.19 14.78
N SER A 31 -3.93 15.88 14.99
CA SER A 31 -3.25 15.00 14.05
C SER A 31 -4.18 14.28 13.09
N SER A 32 -5.46 14.15 13.45
CA SER A 32 -6.45 13.40 12.69
C SER A 32 -7.82 14.09 12.73
N PRO A 33 -8.44 14.39 11.57
CA PRO A 33 -9.82 14.85 11.53
C PRO A 33 -10.81 13.77 11.99
N VAL A 34 -10.47 12.49 11.81
CA VAL A 34 -11.28 11.35 12.26
C VAL A 34 -11.32 11.33 13.78
N PHE A 35 -10.16 11.35 14.46
CA PHE A 35 -10.13 11.43 15.93
C PHE A 35 -10.76 12.72 16.45
N ALA A 36 -10.54 13.85 15.77
CA ALA A 36 -11.19 15.10 16.15
C ALA A 36 -12.72 14.98 16.13
N SER A 37 -13.27 14.30 15.12
CA SER A 37 -14.71 14.07 15.00
C SER A 37 -15.22 13.08 16.04
N MET A 38 -14.49 11.98 16.29
CA MET A 38 -14.83 11.01 17.33
C MET A 38 -14.85 11.64 18.74
N LEU A 39 -13.89 12.54 19.01
CA LEU A 39 -13.76 13.19 20.32
C LEU A 39 -14.73 14.35 20.53
N LYS A 40 -15.19 15.00 19.45
CA LYS A 40 -16.14 16.13 19.51
C LYS A 40 -17.59 15.71 19.32
N GLY A 41 -17.83 14.60 18.61
CA GLY A 41 -19.17 14.17 18.19
C GLY A 41 -19.92 13.28 19.18
N GLY A 42 -19.24 12.70 20.17
CA GLY A 42 -19.88 11.87 21.19
C GLY A 42 -20.47 12.71 22.33
N TRP A 43 -21.80 12.78 22.44
CA TRP A 43 -22.46 13.13 23.70
C TRP A 43 -22.02 12.11 24.76
N GLN A 44 -21.15 12.50 25.69
CA GLN A 44 -20.67 11.63 26.77
C GLN A 44 -21.23 12.09 28.10
N GLU A 45 -22.28 11.41 28.55
CA GLU A 45 -22.89 11.61 29.87
C GLU A 45 -21.99 11.09 31.01
N SER A 46 -21.02 10.20 30.71
CA SER A 46 -20.15 9.57 31.71
C SER A 46 -18.92 10.40 32.12
N GLY A 47 -18.65 11.54 31.47
CA GLY A 47 -17.46 12.37 31.74
C GLY A 47 -16.12 11.76 31.32
N GLU A 48 -16.04 10.45 31.09
CA GLU A 48 -14.84 9.76 30.63
C GLU A 48 -14.78 9.64 29.11
N ARG A 49 -13.77 10.29 28.52
CA ARG A 49 -13.44 10.14 27.11
C ARG A 49 -12.78 8.79 26.85
N ARG A 50 -13.59 7.78 26.54
CA ARG A 50 -13.18 6.45 26.05
C ARG A 50 -13.47 6.31 24.55
N VAL A 51 -12.51 5.81 23.79
CA VAL A 51 -12.64 5.49 22.36
C VAL A 51 -12.28 4.02 22.18
N VAL A 52 -13.14 3.24 21.53
CA VAL A 52 -12.87 1.82 21.25
C VAL A 52 -12.50 1.65 19.78
N VAL A 53 -11.38 0.97 19.53
CA VAL A 53 -10.89 0.62 18.19
C VAL A 53 -11.01 -0.89 18.05
N GLU A 54 -11.85 -1.34 17.12
CA GLU A 54 -12.13 -2.76 16.90
C GLU A 54 -11.80 -3.16 15.46
N GLY A 55 -11.20 -4.34 15.28
CA GLY A 55 -11.08 -4.99 13.97
C GLY A 55 -10.05 -4.39 12.99
N LEU A 56 -9.46 -3.24 13.32
CA LEU A 56 -8.55 -2.54 12.40
C LEU A 56 -7.10 -3.04 12.50
N CYS A 57 -6.61 -3.27 13.71
CA CYS A 57 -5.20 -3.53 13.99
C CYS A 57 -5.03 -4.24 15.33
N SER A 58 -3.91 -4.93 15.51
CA SER A 58 -3.53 -5.44 16.83
C SER A 58 -3.15 -4.28 17.78
N PRO A 59 -3.23 -4.46 19.11
CA PRO A 59 -2.70 -3.52 20.09
C PRO A 59 -1.23 -3.17 19.86
N TYR A 60 -0.43 -4.15 19.41
CA TYR A 60 0.97 -3.92 19.07
C TYR A 60 1.12 -2.94 17.91
N ASP A 61 0.39 -3.14 16.81
CA ASP A 61 0.43 -2.25 15.65
C ASP A 61 -0.03 -0.84 16.01
N PHE A 62 -1.06 -0.75 16.84
CA PHE A 62 -1.56 0.53 17.34
C PHE A 62 -0.53 1.26 18.19
N LYS A 63 0.21 0.55 19.03
CA LYS A 63 1.33 1.11 19.80
C LYS A 63 2.42 1.65 18.87
N VAL A 64 2.81 0.89 17.84
CA VAL A 64 3.81 1.33 16.84
C VAL A 64 3.35 2.60 16.13
N PHE A 65 2.07 2.67 15.75
CA PHE A 65 1.47 3.86 15.18
C PHE A 65 1.51 5.07 16.14
N MET A 66 1.21 4.88 17.43
CA MET A 66 1.27 5.95 18.44
C MET A 66 2.70 6.46 18.67
N ASP A 67 3.68 5.55 18.74
CA ASP A 67 5.09 5.91 18.88
C ASP A 67 5.55 6.77 17.68
N LEU A 68 5.14 6.40 16.46
CA LEU A 68 5.37 7.20 15.24
C LEU A 68 4.63 8.54 15.27
N LEU A 69 3.38 8.57 15.73
CA LEU A 69 2.60 9.79 15.82
C LEU A 69 3.30 10.81 16.74
N LEU A 70 3.76 10.37 17.91
CA LEU A 70 4.53 11.20 18.83
C LEU A 70 5.82 11.70 18.21
N LEU A 71 6.56 10.83 17.52
CA LEU A 71 7.81 11.20 16.84
C LEU A 71 7.58 12.30 15.78
N THR A 72 6.54 12.15 14.96
CA THR A 72 6.19 13.16 13.92
C THR A 72 5.68 14.46 14.53
N TYR A 73 5.12 14.43 15.74
CA TYR A 73 4.65 15.64 16.42
C TYR A 73 5.79 16.44 17.06
N VAL A 74 6.75 15.75 17.69
CA VAL A 74 7.91 16.37 18.34
C VAL A 74 8.89 16.99 17.33
N SER A 75 8.68 16.78 16.03
CA SER A 75 9.48 17.38 14.95
C SER A 75 10.97 17.02 15.04
N ALA A 76 11.28 15.81 15.53
CA ALA A 76 12.60 15.23 15.36
C ALA A 76 12.73 14.81 13.89
N PHE A 77 13.26 15.70 13.05
CA PHE A 77 13.45 15.50 11.61
C PHE A 77 14.52 14.44 11.28
N ASP A 78 15.23 13.94 12.29
CA ASP A 78 16.07 12.78 12.12
C ASP A 78 15.18 11.54 12.09
N LEU A 79 14.91 11.07 10.87
CA LEU A 79 14.33 9.75 10.67
C LEU A 79 15.23 8.77 11.40
N PRO A 80 14.71 8.03 12.39
CA PRO A 80 15.51 6.97 12.95
C PRO A 80 15.79 6.02 11.78
N ALA A 81 17.04 5.59 11.63
CA ALA A 81 17.47 4.66 10.59
C ALA A 81 16.78 3.28 10.67
N THR A 82 15.75 3.17 11.52
CA THR A 82 15.05 1.98 11.97
C THR A 82 13.63 1.89 11.45
N VAL A 83 13.15 2.81 10.59
CA VAL A 83 11.84 2.64 9.93
C VAL A 83 11.95 1.46 8.95
N ASN A 84 11.65 0.27 9.48
CA ASN A 84 11.69 -0.99 8.74
C ASN A 84 10.34 -1.28 8.10
N ALA A 85 10.32 -2.27 7.20
CA ALA A 85 9.10 -2.71 6.52
C ALA A 85 7.99 -3.08 7.51
N ASP A 86 8.31 -3.69 8.66
CA ASP A 86 7.32 -4.06 9.68
C ASP A 86 6.62 -2.85 10.30
N ILE A 87 7.38 -1.80 10.62
CA ILE A 87 6.82 -0.55 11.14
C ILE A 87 5.86 0.09 10.12
N ILE A 88 6.21 0.01 8.84
CA ILE A 88 5.38 0.52 7.75
C ILE A 88 4.11 -0.33 7.62
N ARG A 89 4.22 -1.67 7.66
CA ARG A 89 3.07 -2.59 7.63
C ARG A 89 2.11 -2.31 8.78
N SER A 90 2.62 -2.11 9.99
CA SER A 90 1.81 -1.84 11.18
C SER A 90 1.15 -0.45 11.15
N ALA A 91 1.93 0.60 10.85
CA ALA A 91 1.47 1.96 11.09
C ALA A 91 0.80 2.63 9.88
N LEU A 92 1.18 2.29 8.65
CA LEU A 92 0.66 2.96 7.45
C LEU A 92 -0.86 2.75 7.27
N PRO A 93 -1.42 1.52 7.40
CA PRO A 93 -2.86 1.31 7.26
C PRO A 93 -3.66 2.11 8.29
N ILE A 94 -3.19 2.13 9.55
CA ILE A 94 -3.81 2.88 10.65
C ILE A 94 -3.76 4.39 10.35
N ALA A 95 -2.61 4.89 9.89
CA ALA A 95 -2.44 6.29 9.53
C ALA A 95 -3.36 6.71 8.38
N VAL A 96 -3.58 5.85 7.38
CA VAL A 96 -4.51 6.15 6.29
C VAL A 96 -5.95 6.11 6.78
N HIS A 97 -6.34 5.07 7.53
CA HIS A 97 -7.69 4.92 8.07
C HIS A 97 -8.11 6.13 8.92
N TYR A 98 -7.23 6.58 9.81
CA TYR A 98 -7.48 7.75 10.66
C TYR A 98 -7.05 9.08 10.02
N GLN A 99 -6.67 9.10 8.74
CA GLN A 99 -6.29 10.32 8.01
C GLN A 99 -5.20 11.14 8.72
N VAL A 100 -4.17 10.46 9.21
CA VAL A 100 -3.03 11.04 9.92
C VAL A 100 -1.93 11.41 8.92
N ASP A 101 -2.14 12.51 8.21
CA ASP A 101 -1.29 12.97 7.11
C ASP A 101 0.19 13.09 7.47
N ARG A 102 0.50 13.50 8.71
CA ARG A 102 1.89 13.67 9.16
C ARG A 102 2.64 12.34 9.16
N VAL A 103 2.01 11.28 9.66
CA VAL A 103 2.59 9.94 9.69
C VAL A 103 2.67 9.36 8.28
N LYS A 104 1.63 9.53 7.45
CA LYS A 104 1.64 9.14 6.03
C LYS A 104 2.80 9.80 5.28
N LYS A 105 2.93 11.13 5.37
CA LYS A 105 4.02 11.89 4.72
C LYS A 105 5.39 11.49 5.25
N PHE A 106 5.51 11.23 6.55
CA PHE A 106 6.76 10.78 7.16
C PHE A 106 7.21 9.42 6.59
N ILE A 107 6.31 8.43 6.58
CA ILE A 107 6.56 7.10 6.01
C ILE A 107 6.91 7.20 4.52
N LEU A 108 6.12 7.93 3.73
CA LEU A 108 6.36 8.08 2.29
C LEU A 108 7.67 8.81 2.00
N SER A 109 8.04 9.81 2.81
CA SER A 109 9.33 10.49 2.70
C SER A 109 10.49 9.51 2.95
N HIS A 110 10.37 8.66 3.97
CA HIS A 110 11.37 7.62 4.24
C HIS A 110 11.51 6.67 3.05
N VAL A 111 10.38 6.18 2.52
CA VAL A 111 10.34 5.25 1.39
C VAL A 111 10.99 5.87 0.15
N ARG A 112 10.74 7.15 -0.12
CA ARG A 112 11.41 7.89 -1.22
C ARG A 112 12.91 8.01 -1.00
N GLN A 113 13.36 8.28 0.22
CA GLN A 113 14.80 8.35 0.54
C GLN A 113 15.48 6.99 0.34
N VAL A 114 14.83 5.91 0.79
CA VAL A 114 15.31 4.54 0.61
C VAL A 114 15.32 4.15 -0.87
N GLY A 115 14.26 4.49 -1.61
CA GLY A 115 14.16 4.28 -3.06
C GLY A 115 15.22 5.06 -3.85
N GLY A 116 15.56 6.28 -3.44
CA GLY A 116 16.65 7.05 -4.06
C GLY A 116 18.02 6.38 -3.90
N ARG A 117 18.24 5.67 -2.77
CA ARG A 117 19.47 4.89 -2.52
C ARG A 117 19.52 3.57 -3.30
N TYR A 118 18.39 3.11 -3.86
CA TYR A 118 18.33 1.85 -4.60
C TYR A 118 19.29 1.82 -5.80
N SER A 119 19.49 2.96 -6.47
CA SER A 119 20.34 3.03 -7.67
C SER A 119 21.85 2.93 -7.40
N GLY A 120 22.30 3.08 -6.14
CA GLY A 120 23.74 3.14 -5.81
C GLY A 120 24.18 2.31 -4.60
N GLY A 121 23.26 1.60 -3.94
CA GLY A 121 23.53 0.85 -2.72
C GLY A 121 24.07 -0.58 -2.94
N SER A 122 24.53 -1.21 -1.85
CA SER A 122 24.92 -2.62 -1.84
C SER A 122 23.72 -3.51 -2.21
N ALA A 123 23.98 -4.76 -2.66
CA ALA A 123 22.92 -5.74 -2.90
C ALA A 123 22.01 -5.94 -1.68
N LYS A 124 22.57 -5.85 -0.47
CA LYS A 124 21.83 -5.93 0.81
C LYS A 124 20.90 -4.73 1.01
N ASP A 125 21.35 -3.53 0.65
CA ASP A 125 20.56 -2.30 0.78
C ASP A 125 19.42 -2.27 -0.24
N ARG A 126 19.68 -2.79 -1.45
CA ARG A 126 18.67 -2.93 -2.50
C ARG A 126 17.56 -3.90 -2.10
N SER A 127 17.89 -5.04 -1.49
CA SER A 127 16.88 -5.99 -1.01
C SER A 127 15.96 -5.37 0.04
N LYS A 128 16.52 -4.68 1.04
CA LYS A 128 15.72 -3.95 2.06
C LYS A 128 14.84 -2.86 1.44
N ALA A 129 15.37 -2.12 0.47
CA ALA A 129 14.62 -1.09 -0.22
C ALA A 129 13.43 -1.67 -1.00
N LEU A 130 13.59 -2.83 -1.65
CA LEU A 130 12.50 -3.50 -2.35
C LEU A 130 11.41 -3.97 -1.40
N GLU A 131 11.77 -4.50 -0.23
CA GLU A 131 10.79 -4.93 0.77
C GLU A 131 9.91 -3.75 1.23
N VAL A 132 10.54 -2.61 1.54
CA VAL A 132 9.83 -1.39 1.94
C VAL A 132 8.92 -0.89 0.82
N LEU A 133 9.41 -0.85 -0.42
CA LEU A 133 8.61 -0.43 -1.58
C LEU A 133 7.42 -1.36 -1.83
N TYR A 134 7.61 -2.67 -1.68
CA TYR A 134 6.55 -3.66 -1.85
C TYR A 134 5.45 -3.50 -0.81
N VAL A 135 5.80 -3.29 0.45
CA VAL A 135 4.83 -3.06 1.53
C VAL A 135 3.96 -1.84 1.25
N VAL A 136 4.58 -0.74 0.80
CA VAL A 136 3.85 0.47 0.47
C VAL A 136 2.93 0.23 -0.71
N ALA A 137 3.42 -0.42 -1.76
CA ALA A 137 2.60 -0.74 -2.94
C ALA A 137 1.42 -1.66 -2.60
N ALA A 138 1.63 -2.68 -1.76
CA ALA A 138 0.56 -3.58 -1.31
C ALA A 138 -0.48 -2.84 -0.46
N THR A 139 -0.02 -1.96 0.43
CA THR A 139 -0.91 -1.11 1.23
C THR A 139 -1.67 -0.12 0.35
N GLU A 140 -1.03 0.49 -0.64
CA GLU A 140 -1.67 1.44 -1.55
C GLU A 140 -2.65 0.79 -2.52
N ALA A 141 -2.37 -0.42 -2.99
CA ALA A 141 -3.32 -1.18 -3.81
C ALA A 141 -4.61 -1.51 -3.04
N SER A 142 -4.57 -1.49 -1.71
CA SER A 142 -5.75 -1.62 -0.86
C SER A 142 -6.47 -0.29 -0.59
N LEU A 143 -5.92 0.84 -1.04
CA LEU A 143 -6.55 2.15 -0.93
C LEU A 143 -7.44 2.45 -2.15
N PRO A 144 -8.54 3.18 -1.97
CA PRO A 144 -9.37 3.63 -3.09
C PRO A 144 -8.58 4.54 -4.05
N GLU A 145 -8.85 4.43 -5.35
CA GLU A 145 -8.09 5.04 -6.47
C GLU A 145 -7.81 6.56 -6.35
N ALA A 146 -8.55 7.28 -5.51
CA ALA A 146 -8.44 8.72 -5.33
C ALA A 146 -7.17 9.18 -4.55
N GLU A 147 -6.44 8.27 -3.90
CA GLU A 147 -5.32 8.63 -3.01
C GLU A 147 -3.94 8.11 -3.46
N VAL A 148 -3.79 7.69 -4.71
CA VAL A 148 -2.51 7.18 -5.23
C VAL A 148 -1.47 8.32 -5.25
N PRO A 149 -0.34 8.20 -4.53
CA PRO A 149 0.70 9.21 -4.58
C PRO A 149 1.31 9.30 -5.98
N ASP A 150 1.68 10.51 -6.40
CA ASP A 150 2.46 10.74 -7.61
C ASP A 150 3.89 10.21 -7.41
N TRP A 151 4.08 8.91 -7.62
CA TRP A 151 5.40 8.29 -7.60
C TRP A 151 6.14 8.62 -8.88
N SER A 152 7.44 8.89 -8.78
CA SER A 152 8.24 9.06 -9.99
C SER A 152 8.23 7.78 -10.83
N ASN A 153 8.31 7.92 -12.15
CA ASN A 153 8.40 6.78 -13.08
C ASN A 153 9.50 5.77 -12.70
N GLN A 154 10.56 6.24 -12.02
CA GLN A 154 11.63 5.39 -11.50
C GLN A 154 11.19 4.52 -10.32
N ILE A 155 10.35 5.05 -9.43
CA ILE A 155 9.80 4.30 -8.30
C ILE A 155 8.74 3.32 -8.80
N TYR A 156 7.87 3.71 -9.73
CA TYR A 156 6.95 2.76 -10.38
C TYR A 156 7.69 1.65 -11.12
N ALA A 157 8.76 1.98 -11.85
CA ALA A 157 9.59 0.97 -12.51
C ALA A 157 10.28 0.03 -11.49
N ALA A 158 10.71 0.56 -10.34
CA ALA A 158 11.30 -0.24 -9.26
C ALA A 158 10.25 -1.16 -8.60
N ILE A 159 9.06 -0.65 -8.31
CA ILE A 159 7.92 -1.42 -7.77
C ILE A 159 7.51 -2.51 -8.77
N ASN A 160 7.30 -2.16 -10.04
CA ASN A 160 6.94 -3.13 -11.08
C ASN A 160 8.03 -4.21 -11.22
N ARG A 161 9.32 -3.83 -11.26
CA ARG A 161 10.42 -4.81 -11.26
C ARG A 161 10.42 -5.68 -10.00
N ALA A 162 10.12 -5.13 -8.83
CA ALA A 162 10.00 -5.91 -7.61
C ALA A 162 8.89 -6.97 -7.72
N ILE A 163 7.71 -6.56 -8.19
CA ILE A 163 6.55 -7.43 -8.39
C ILE A 163 6.89 -8.56 -9.38
N PHE A 164 7.54 -8.24 -10.50
CA PHE A 164 7.93 -9.25 -11.50
C PHE A 164 9.08 -10.15 -11.03
N CYS A 165 10.07 -9.65 -10.31
CA CYS A 165 11.17 -10.48 -9.77
C CYS A 165 10.73 -11.46 -8.69
N VAL A 166 9.67 -11.15 -7.92
CA VAL A 166 9.12 -12.10 -6.92
C VAL A 166 8.33 -13.21 -7.61
N SER A 167 7.67 -12.93 -8.74
CA SER A 167 6.97 -13.94 -9.54
C SER A 167 7.90 -15.02 -10.11
N GLU A 168 9.20 -14.74 -10.24
CA GLU A 168 10.21 -15.71 -10.70
C GLU A 168 10.92 -16.45 -9.55
N CYS A 169 10.73 -16.02 -8.29
CA CYS A 169 11.39 -16.57 -7.11
C CYS A 169 10.50 -17.49 -6.25
N VAL A 170 9.27 -17.79 -6.67
CA VAL A 170 8.43 -18.80 -6.01
C VAL A 170 8.70 -20.16 -6.67
N PRO A 171 9.42 -21.10 -6.03
CA PRO A 171 9.47 -22.47 -6.52
C PRO A 171 8.05 -23.07 -6.46
N PRO A 172 7.66 -23.94 -7.42
CA PRO A 172 6.38 -24.63 -7.35
C PRO A 172 6.39 -25.52 -6.10
N VAL A 173 5.67 -25.10 -5.06
CA VAL A 173 5.37 -25.95 -3.91
C VAL A 173 4.40 -27.01 -4.43
N GLY A 174 4.94 -28.20 -4.70
CA GLY A 174 4.16 -29.36 -5.08
C GLY A 174 3.17 -29.74 -3.98
N GLY A 175 1.96 -30.10 -4.41
CA GLY A 175 1.04 -30.91 -3.63
C GLY A 175 -0.23 -30.21 -3.16
N PHE A 176 -1.16 -29.95 -4.08
CA PHE A 176 -2.58 -30.16 -3.77
C PHE A 176 -3.29 -30.68 -5.03
N LEU A 177 -4.01 -31.79 -4.85
CA LEU A 177 -4.60 -32.63 -5.88
C LEU A 177 -5.64 -31.88 -6.72
N VAL A 178 -5.45 -31.86 -8.03
CA VAL A 178 -6.51 -31.59 -9.01
C VAL A 178 -7.10 -32.94 -9.42
N PRO A 179 -8.42 -33.19 -9.29
CA PRO A 179 -9.01 -34.36 -9.91
C PRO A 179 -9.08 -34.15 -11.43
N SER A 180 -8.39 -35.03 -12.15
CA SER A 180 -8.61 -35.24 -13.58
C SER A 180 -10.09 -35.51 -13.84
N SER A 181 -10.70 -34.70 -14.71
CA SER A 181 -11.79 -35.17 -15.56
C SER A 181 -11.60 -34.64 -16.96
N ALA A 182 -11.45 -35.59 -17.88
CA ALA A 182 -11.24 -35.39 -19.29
C ALA A 182 -12.53 -34.96 -19.99
N ALA A 183 -12.41 -34.12 -21.02
CA ALA A 183 -12.81 -34.43 -22.39
C ALA A 183 -12.91 -33.16 -23.23
N SER A 184 -11.94 -32.97 -24.13
CA SER A 184 -12.12 -32.17 -25.35
C SER A 184 -12.54 -33.10 -26.48
N PRO A 185 -13.57 -32.72 -27.25
CA PRO A 185 -13.57 -32.91 -28.69
C PRO A 185 -13.89 -31.54 -29.34
N PHE A 186 -13.15 -31.03 -30.31
CA PHE A 186 -13.06 -31.55 -31.67
C PHE A 186 -11.79 -31.01 -32.34
N ALA A 187 -11.07 -31.93 -32.98
CA ALA A 187 -10.06 -31.63 -33.98
C ALA A 187 -10.68 -31.74 -35.40
N SER A 188 -9.89 -31.30 -36.39
CA SER A 188 -9.98 -31.45 -37.85
C SER A 188 -10.76 -30.32 -38.57
N SER A 189 -10.24 -29.68 -39.63
CA SER A 189 -9.32 -30.17 -40.67
C SER A 189 -8.43 -29.10 -41.29
N SER A 190 -7.22 -29.52 -41.66
CA SER A 190 -6.28 -28.88 -42.58
C SER A 190 -6.77 -28.93 -44.04
N ALA A 191 -6.43 -27.93 -44.86
CA ALA A 191 -6.07 -28.11 -46.28
C ALA A 191 -5.43 -26.84 -46.92
N ALA A 192 -4.16 -26.98 -47.29
CA ALA A 192 -3.44 -26.53 -48.49
C ALA A 192 -3.73 -25.18 -49.22
N SER A 193 -2.75 -24.27 -49.13
CA SER A 193 -1.90 -23.64 -50.18
C SER A 193 -2.52 -22.97 -51.46
N PRO A 194 -1.71 -22.26 -52.32
CA PRO A 194 -1.80 -20.80 -52.52
C PRO A 194 -2.07 -20.41 -54.00
N PHE A 195 -2.30 -19.11 -54.30
CA PHE A 195 -1.79 -18.36 -55.47
C PHE A 195 -2.61 -17.08 -55.77
N ALA A 196 -1.88 -16.08 -56.29
CA ALA A 196 -2.27 -15.13 -57.34
C ALA A 196 -3.12 -13.87 -57.00
N SER A 197 -2.38 -12.75 -56.89
CA SER A 197 -2.50 -11.52 -57.72
C SER A 197 -3.83 -10.78 -57.86
N SER A 198 -3.85 -9.52 -57.38
CA SER A 198 -4.11 -8.29 -58.16
C SER A 198 -3.87 -7.09 -57.23
N SER A 199 -2.86 -6.25 -57.45
CA SER A 199 -2.86 -5.10 -58.38
C SER A 199 -4.02 -4.13 -58.17
N ALA A 200 -3.76 -3.02 -57.48
CA ALA A 200 -4.27 -1.70 -57.85
C ALA A 200 -3.39 -0.62 -57.22
N ALA A 201 -2.63 0.06 -58.08
CA ALA A 201 -1.87 1.26 -57.79
C ALA A 201 -2.80 2.47 -57.62
N SER A 202 -2.43 3.35 -56.68
CA SER A 202 -2.33 4.84 -56.61
C SER A 202 -3.13 5.72 -57.62
N PRO A 203 -3.14 7.10 -57.55
CA PRO A 203 -2.32 8.01 -56.74
C PRO A 203 -2.99 9.38 -56.31
N PHE A 204 -2.16 10.26 -55.72
CA PHE A 204 -2.26 11.75 -55.59
C PHE A 204 -3.33 12.33 -54.64
N ALA A 205 -3.16 13.46 -53.94
CA ALA A 205 -2.17 14.54 -54.02
C ALA A 205 -1.96 15.22 -52.65
N SER A 206 -0.76 15.73 -52.48
CA SER A 206 -0.34 16.82 -51.60
C SER A 206 -1.23 18.07 -51.68
N SER A 207 -1.46 18.73 -50.54
CA SER A 207 -1.51 20.20 -50.49
C SER A 207 -1.12 20.71 -49.11
N SER A 208 0.06 21.32 -49.05
CA SER A 208 0.39 22.35 -48.08
C SER A 208 -0.46 23.58 -48.38
N ALA A 209 -1.04 24.19 -47.35
CA ALA A 209 -1.52 25.55 -47.41
C ALA A 209 -1.12 26.25 -46.11
N ALA A 210 -0.03 27.02 -46.22
CA ALA A 210 0.32 28.08 -45.31
C ALA A 210 -0.46 29.36 -45.66
N SER A 211 -0.42 30.32 -44.74
CA SER A 211 -0.71 31.76 -44.87
C SER A 211 -2.10 32.23 -44.42
N PRO A 212 -2.28 33.55 -44.17
CA PRO A 212 -1.60 34.32 -43.12
C PRO A 212 -2.59 35.25 -42.38
N PHE A 213 -2.20 35.82 -41.24
CA PHE A 213 -2.42 37.22 -40.86
C PHE A 213 -1.48 37.58 -39.70
#